data_AF-A0A937N3E1-F1
#
_entry.id   AF-A0A937N3E1-F1
#
_cell.length_a   1.000
_cell.length_b   1.000
_cell.length_c   1.000
_cell.angle_alpha   90.00
_cell.angle_beta   90.00
_cell.angle_gamma   90.00
#
_symmetry.space_group_name_H-M   'P 1'
#
loop_
_entity.id
_entity.type
_entity.pdbx_description
1 polymer ?
#
loop_
_entity_poly.entity_id
_entity_poly.type
_entity_poly.pdbx_seq_one_letter_code
_entity_poly.pdbx_strand_id
1 'polypeptide(L)'
;MSSVDQLVERLAAEVAAATERVHVLQEEAAEVFLGQEQRFERFLSLTERIHAILQPRIEAFTKVDVFKDIKQNVSLELRGPEGRGFHGRTTTLSVPSSDACSGKVELSFRLGHDGSIENAIMDYRLEILPIFIKFDSHDQLVIPIDNPREDAIAAWIDDKLVGFTRTYFELYFTKQYQKESFEMDPVMNIRFPRAFAAGNKKYQGRTYQFYTKESLQAFEKAPSEYVETRVVTTAVCVNARNDEANDNPLDEGRL
;
A
#
# COMPACT_ATOMS: atom_id res chain seq x y z
N MET A 1 -34.11 -45.92 -54.82
CA MET A 1 -33.77 -44.75 -53.98
C MET A 1 -33.02 -43.76 -54.84
N SER A 2 -33.39 -42.49 -54.79
CA SER A 2 -32.75 -41.40 -55.54
C SER A 2 -31.37 -41.07 -54.94
N SER A 3 -30.47 -40.53 -55.75
CA SER A 3 -29.20 -39.94 -55.29
C SER A 3 -29.41 -38.90 -54.17
N VAL A 4 -30.55 -38.20 -54.22
CA VAL A 4 -30.97 -37.24 -53.18
C VAL A 4 -31.30 -37.94 -51.85
N ASP A 5 -31.94 -39.10 -51.87
CA ASP A 5 -32.31 -39.83 -50.64
C ASP A 5 -31.05 -40.31 -49.91
N GLN A 6 -30.04 -40.79 -50.65
CA GLN A 6 -28.75 -41.19 -50.09
C GLN A 6 -27.99 -40.02 -49.47
N LEU A 7 -28.08 -38.82 -50.06
CA LEU A 7 -27.49 -37.61 -49.49
C LEU A 7 -28.20 -37.22 -48.18
N VAL A 8 -29.53 -37.26 -48.15
CA VAL A 8 -30.33 -36.94 -46.94
C VAL A 8 -30.00 -37.90 -45.80
N GLU A 9 -29.90 -39.19 -46.06
CA GLU A 9 -29.51 -40.19 -45.05
C GLU A 9 -28.10 -39.93 -44.49
N ARG A 10 -27.13 -39.62 -45.36
CA ARG A 10 -25.76 -39.29 -44.94
C ARG A 10 -25.71 -38.01 -44.10
N LEU A 11 -26.47 -36.98 -44.49
CA LEU A 11 -26.55 -35.74 -43.73
C LEU A 11 -27.22 -35.96 -42.36
N ALA A 12 -28.31 -36.74 -42.31
CA ALA A 12 -28.98 -37.07 -41.07
C ALA A 12 -28.05 -37.85 -40.11
N ALA A 13 -27.28 -38.80 -40.64
CA ALA A 13 -26.29 -39.55 -39.86
C ALA A 13 -25.17 -38.64 -39.31
N GLU A 14 -24.64 -37.72 -40.11
CA GLU A 14 -23.61 -36.78 -39.65
C GLU A 14 -24.15 -35.80 -38.60
N VAL A 15 -25.38 -35.29 -38.78
CA VAL A 15 -26.04 -34.43 -37.79
C VAL A 15 -26.25 -35.20 -36.48
N ALA A 16 -26.75 -36.44 -36.53
CA ALA A 16 -26.93 -37.26 -35.34
C ALA A 16 -25.60 -37.51 -34.60
N ALA A 17 -24.53 -37.83 -35.34
CA ALA A 17 -23.20 -38.02 -34.76
C ALA A 17 -22.60 -36.71 -34.19
N ALA A 18 -22.88 -35.56 -34.79
CA ALA A 18 -22.49 -34.26 -34.23
C ALA A 18 -23.30 -33.92 -32.98
N THR A 19 -24.61 -34.17 -32.98
CA THR A 19 -25.48 -33.97 -31.81
C THR A 19 -25.04 -34.83 -30.63
N GLU A 20 -24.70 -36.10 -30.86
CA GLU A 20 -24.20 -36.99 -29.79
C GLU A 20 -22.88 -36.46 -29.21
N ARG A 21 -21.93 -36.04 -30.05
CA ARG A 21 -20.68 -35.41 -29.59
C ARG A 21 -20.93 -34.16 -28.75
N VAL A 22 -21.90 -33.34 -29.13
CA VAL A 22 -22.29 -32.16 -28.35
C VAL A 22 -22.88 -32.57 -27.00
N HIS A 23 -23.71 -33.62 -26.95
CA HIS A 23 -24.31 -34.09 -25.70
C HIS A 23 -23.25 -34.59 -24.71
N VAL A 24 -22.28 -35.38 -25.19
CA VAL A 24 -21.15 -35.85 -24.36
C VAL A 24 -20.35 -34.66 -23.81
N LEU A 25 -20.02 -33.67 -24.64
CA LEU A 25 -19.32 -32.46 -24.18
C LEU A 25 -20.14 -31.66 -23.16
N GLN A 26 -21.47 -31.65 -23.28
CA GLN A 26 -22.36 -30.98 -22.32
C GLN A 26 -22.40 -31.72 -20.98
N GLU A 27 -22.43 -33.05 -20.98
CA GLU A 27 -22.37 -33.87 -19.76
C GLU A 27 -21.03 -33.70 -19.04
N GLU A 28 -19.91 -33.78 -19.76
CA GLU A 28 -18.56 -33.54 -19.21
C GLU A 28 -18.46 -32.13 -18.62
N ALA A 29 -18.97 -31.11 -19.32
CA ALA A 29 -18.99 -29.73 -18.82
C ALA A 29 -19.85 -29.59 -17.56
N ALA A 30 -20.97 -30.30 -17.45
CA ALA A 30 -21.83 -30.29 -16.27
C ALA A 30 -21.15 -30.93 -15.06
N GLU A 31 -20.43 -32.05 -15.24
CA GLU A 31 -19.65 -32.68 -14.17
C GLU A 31 -18.52 -31.76 -13.66
N VAL A 32 -17.79 -31.13 -14.59
CA VAL A 32 -16.74 -30.15 -14.24
C VAL A 32 -17.32 -28.98 -13.46
N PHE A 33 -18.47 -28.44 -13.90
CA PHE A 33 -19.15 -27.35 -13.22
C PHE A 33 -19.58 -27.73 -11.80
N LEU A 34 -20.20 -28.91 -11.62
CA LEU A 34 -20.57 -29.41 -10.30
C LEU A 34 -19.36 -29.58 -9.37
N GLY A 35 -18.24 -30.05 -9.90
CA GLY A 35 -16.98 -30.15 -9.15
C GLY A 35 -16.44 -28.78 -8.74
N GLN A 36 -16.54 -27.77 -9.61
CA GLN A 36 -16.14 -26.39 -9.31
C GLN A 36 -17.02 -25.75 -8.24
N GLU A 37 -18.34 -25.91 -8.31
CA GLU A 37 -19.29 -25.41 -7.30
C GLU A 37 -18.95 -25.94 -5.91
N GLN A 38 -18.69 -27.24 -5.78
CA GLN A 38 -18.29 -27.84 -4.50
C GLN A 38 -16.98 -27.26 -3.97
N ARG A 39 -15.99 -27.03 -4.83
CA ARG A 39 -14.72 -26.41 -4.43
C ARG A 39 -14.89 -24.93 -4.09
N PHE A 40 -15.78 -24.23 -4.76
CA PHE A 40 -16.10 -22.85 -4.47
C PHE A 40 -16.70 -22.68 -3.07
N GLU A 41 -17.64 -23.55 -2.66
CA GLU A 41 -18.17 -23.55 -1.28
C GLU A 41 -17.08 -23.79 -0.22
N ARG A 42 -16.13 -24.69 -0.51
CA ARG A 42 -14.96 -24.90 0.36
C ARG A 42 -14.06 -23.67 0.41
N PHE A 43 -13.84 -23.00 -0.72
CA PHE A 43 -13.10 -21.75 -0.80
C PHE A 43 -13.74 -20.65 0.04
N LEU A 44 -15.06 -20.50 0.02
CA LEU A 44 -15.77 -19.52 0.86
C LEU A 44 -15.53 -19.80 2.35
N SER A 45 -15.67 -21.06 2.75
CA SER A 45 -15.40 -21.50 4.12
C SER A 45 -13.93 -21.26 4.54
N LEU A 46 -12.98 -21.52 3.64
CA LEU A 46 -11.56 -21.26 3.87
C LEU A 46 -11.27 -19.76 3.99
N THR A 47 -11.95 -18.92 3.21
CA THR A 47 -11.80 -17.46 3.26
C THR A 47 -12.10 -16.93 4.66
N GLU A 48 -13.19 -17.38 5.29
CA GLU A 48 -13.54 -16.97 6.66
C GLU A 48 -12.49 -17.42 7.68
N ARG A 49 -11.96 -18.64 7.53
CA ARG A 49 -10.87 -19.15 8.39
C ARG A 49 -9.60 -18.32 8.26
N ILE A 50 -9.18 -18.03 7.03
CA ILE A 50 -8.00 -17.19 6.77
C ILE A 50 -8.23 -15.77 7.30
N HIS A 51 -9.44 -15.23 7.15
CA HIS A 51 -9.77 -13.93 7.72
C HIS A 51 -9.65 -13.92 9.25
N ALA A 52 -10.13 -14.96 9.92
CA ALA A 52 -9.99 -15.13 11.37
C ALA A 52 -8.52 -15.24 11.83
N ILE A 53 -7.61 -15.68 10.95
CA ILE A 53 -6.16 -15.70 11.21
C ILE A 53 -5.55 -14.30 10.99
N LEU A 54 -5.92 -13.62 9.90
CA LEU A 54 -5.34 -12.34 9.48
C LEU A 54 -5.77 -11.18 10.37
N GLN A 55 -7.06 -11.09 10.69
CA GLN A 55 -7.63 -9.95 11.41
C GLN A 55 -6.97 -9.67 12.77
N PRO A 56 -6.83 -10.65 13.69
CA PRO A 56 -6.19 -10.38 14.98
C PRO A 56 -4.71 -9.98 14.85
N ARG A 57 -4.03 -10.41 13.78
CA ARG A 57 -2.63 -10.02 13.50
C ARG A 57 -2.54 -8.58 13.04
N ILE A 58 -3.44 -8.15 12.16
CA ILE A 58 -3.55 -6.74 11.75
C ILE A 58 -3.87 -5.87 12.97
N GLU A 59 -4.79 -6.30 13.84
CA GLU A 59 -5.12 -5.57 15.07
C GLU A 59 -3.96 -5.51 16.07
N ALA A 60 -3.19 -6.59 16.21
CA ALA A 60 -1.98 -6.57 17.03
C ALA A 60 -0.91 -5.65 16.42
N PHE A 61 -0.76 -5.68 15.11
CA PHE A 61 0.18 -4.85 14.37
C PHE A 61 -0.13 -3.35 14.53
N THR A 62 -1.40 -2.95 14.42
CA THR A 62 -1.81 -1.55 14.58
C THR A 62 -1.84 -1.09 16.04
N LYS A 63 -1.73 -1.98 17.03
CA LYS A 63 -1.54 -1.58 18.45
C LYS A 63 -0.11 -1.12 18.76
N VAL A 64 0.86 -1.39 17.88
CA VAL A 64 2.23 -0.89 18.05
C VAL A 64 2.23 0.62 17.81
N ASP A 65 2.82 1.41 18.71
CA ASP A 65 2.72 2.88 18.74
C ASP A 65 3.06 3.57 17.40
N VAL A 66 4.02 3.03 16.64
CA VAL A 66 4.44 3.58 15.34
C VAL A 66 3.44 3.30 14.20
N PHE A 67 2.49 2.39 14.40
CA PHE A 67 1.53 1.91 13.40
C PHE A 67 0.07 2.20 13.76
N LYS A 68 -0.20 2.84 14.90
CA LYS A 68 -1.56 3.14 15.38
C LYS A 68 -2.40 4.00 14.43
N ASP A 69 -1.73 4.82 13.63
CA ASP A 69 -2.38 5.74 12.69
C ASP A 69 -2.58 5.13 11.29
N ILE A 70 -2.14 3.87 11.08
CA ILE A 70 -2.37 3.14 9.83
C ILE A 70 -3.87 2.95 9.62
N LYS A 71 -4.34 3.29 8.42
CA LYS A 71 -5.74 3.13 8.02
C LYS A 71 -5.92 1.79 7.33
N GLN A 72 -6.85 0.99 7.84
CA GLN A 72 -7.30 -0.24 7.18
C GLN A 72 -8.45 0.06 6.22
N ASN A 73 -8.36 -0.45 5.00
CA ASN A 73 -9.44 -0.50 4.02
C ASN A 73 -9.65 -1.94 3.58
N VAL A 74 -10.90 -2.35 3.42
CA VAL A 74 -11.25 -3.68 2.92
C VAL A 74 -12.10 -3.52 1.67
N SER A 75 -11.70 -4.18 0.58
CA SER A 75 -12.49 -4.31 -0.64
C SER A 75 -12.79 -5.77 -0.93
N LEU A 76 -13.97 -6.02 -1.52
CA LEU A 76 -14.42 -7.36 -1.92
C LEU A 76 -14.48 -7.42 -3.44
N GLU A 77 -13.99 -8.52 -4.00
CA GLU A 77 -14.09 -8.82 -5.42
C GLU A 77 -15.29 -9.74 -5.63
N LEU A 78 -16.34 -9.15 -6.20
CA LEU A 78 -17.58 -9.86 -6.50
C LEU A 78 -17.68 -10.13 -8.01
N ARG A 79 -18.02 -11.35 -8.43
CA ARG A 79 -18.29 -11.71 -9.83
C ARG A 79 -19.60 -12.53 -9.96
N GLY A 80 -20.04 -12.72 -11.19
CA GLY A 80 -21.28 -13.40 -11.54
C GLY A 80 -22.47 -12.45 -11.76
N PRO A 81 -23.61 -12.95 -12.25
CA PRO A 81 -24.82 -12.16 -12.38
C PRO A 81 -25.20 -11.55 -11.02
N GLU A 82 -25.46 -10.25 -11.03
CA GLU A 82 -25.76 -9.44 -9.83
C GLU A 82 -24.61 -9.31 -8.79
N GLY A 83 -23.38 -9.71 -9.11
CA GLY A 83 -22.25 -9.56 -8.19
C GLY A 83 -22.40 -10.37 -6.90
N ARG A 84 -23.08 -11.52 -6.95
CA ARG A 84 -23.34 -12.34 -5.74
C ARG A 84 -22.20 -13.30 -5.39
N GLY A 85 -21.31 -13.65 -6.32
CA GLY A 85 -20.20 -14.56 -6.04
C GLY A 85 -19.03 -13.82 -5.40
N PHE A 86 -18.65 -14.16 -4.17
CA PHE A 86 -17.40 -13.70 -3.55
C PHE A 86 -16.21 -14.44 -4.18
N HIS A 87 -15.33 -13.73 -4.86
CA HIS A 87 -14.12 -14.31 -5.49
C HIS A 87 -12.83 -13.86 -4.85
N GLY A 88 -12.88 -12.83 -4.00
CA GLY A 88 -11.72 -12.40 -3.27
C GLY A 88 -11.96 -11.23 -2.34
N ARG A 89 -10.96 -10.99 -1.50
CA ARG A 89 -10.94 -9.90 -0.53
C ARG A 89 -9.55 -9.30 -0.49
N THR A 90 -9.47 -7.99 -0.57
CA THR A 90 -8.22 -7.27 -0.34
C THR A 90 -8.34 -6.47 0.95
N THR A 91 -7.36 -6.65 1.84
CA THR A 91 -7.18 -5.79 3.02
C THR A 91 -5.94 -4.94 2.79
N THR A 92 -6.13 -3.62 2.70
CA THR A 92 -5.07 -2.64 2.50
C THR A 92 -4.84 -1.85 3.79
N LEU A 93 -3.57 -1.68 4.14
CA LEU A 93 -3.06 -0.89 5.25
C LEU A 93 -2.29 0.30 4.65
N SER A 94 -2.87 1.50 4.78
CA SER A 94 -2.27 2.73 4.26
C SER A 94 -1.61 3.51 5.41
N VAL A 95 -0.31 3.78 5.29
CA VAL A 95 0.38 4.67 6.21
C VAL A 95 0.00 6.11 5.87
N PRO A 96 -0.52 6.90 6.83
CA PRO A 96 -0.83 8.29 6.57
C PRO A 96 0.44 9.08 6.28
N SER A 97 0.36 9.98 5.30
CA SER A 97 1.42 10.95 5.05
C SER A 97 1.65 11.79 6.31
N SER A 98 2.91 11.91 6.71
CA SER A 98 3.32 12.70 7.87
C SER A 98 4.67 13.33 7.62
N ASP A 99 5.08 14.24 8.50
CA ASP A 99 6.44 14.80 8.47
C ASP A 99 7.53 13.72 8.57
N ALA A 100 7.20 12.56 9.14
CA ALA A 100 8.09 11.42 9.32
C ALA A 100 8.21 10.56 8.04
N CYS A 101 7.14 10.52 7.22
CA CYS A 101 7.06 9.77 5.98
C CYS A 101 6.23 10.55 4.94
N SER A 102 6.91 11.25 4.04
CA SER A 102 6.27 12.02 2.95
C SER A 102 5.86 11.16 1.76
N GLY A 103 6.39 9.93 1.66
CA GLY A 103 6.04 8.96 0.62
C GLY A 103 4.70 8.27 0.87
N LYS A 104 4.07 7.81 -0.22
CA LYS A 104 2.93 6.89 -0.16
C LYS A 104 3.46 5.51 0.23
N VAL A 105 2.96 4.95 1.33
CA VAL A 105 3.29 3.58 1.76
C VAL A 105 1.99 2.80 1.97
N GLU A 106 1.79 1.77 1.16
CA GLU A 106 0.62 0.89 1.23
C GLU A 106 1.05 -0.56 1.26
N LEU A 107 0.49 -1.31 2.19
CA LEU A 107 0.64 -2.76 2.31
C LEU A 107 -0.73 -3.40 2.06
N SER A 108 -0.82 -4.40 1.20
CA SER A 108 -2.07 -5.13 0.98
C SER A 108 -1.89 -6.65 1.02
N PHE A 109 -2.93 -7.30 1.54
CA PHE A 109 -3.13 -8.75 1.49
C PHE A 109 -4.38 -9.00 0.67
N ARG A 110 -4.26 -9.68 -0.47
CA ARG A 110 -5.38 -10.07 -1.33
C ARG A 110 -5.53 -11.58 -1.29
N LEU A 111 -6.69 -12.04 -0.84
CA LEU A 111 -7.09 -13.44 -0.90
C LEU A 111 -8.01 -13.65 -2.09
N GLY A 112 -7.70 -14.62 -2.95
CA GLY A 112 -8.55 -15.08 -4.04
C GLY A 112 -8.36 -16.57 -4.28
N HIS A 113 -8.73 -17.06 -5.46
CA HIS A 113 -8.51 -18.45 -5.87
C HIS A 113 -7.95 -18.53 -7.31
N ASP A 114 -7.39 -19.68 -7.67
CA ASP A 114 -6.97 -19.98 -9.04
C ASP A 114 -8.16 -20.30 -9.96
N GLY A 115 -7.91 -20.48 -11.26
CA GLY A 115 -8.97 -20.70 -12.25
C GLY A 115 -9.77 -21.99 -12.02
N SER A 116 -9.13 -23.05 -11.53
CA SER A 116 -9.75 -24.35 -11.24
C SER A 116 -10.38 -24.45 -9.84
N ILE A 117 -10.16 -23.45 -8.99
CA ILE A 117 -10.57 -23.40 -7.58
C ILE A 117 -9.97 -24.58 -6.81
N GLU A 118 -8.73 -24.94 -7.11
CA GLU A 118 -7.97 -25.96 -6.37
C GLU A 118 -7.19 -25.32 -5.22
N ASN A 119 -6.79 -24.06 -5.41
CA ASN A 119 -6.00 -23.32 -4.45
C ASN A 119 -6.62 -21.97 -4.15
N ALA A 120 -6.60 -21.59 -2.88
CA ALA A 120 -6.68 -20.20 -2.48
C ALA A 120 -5.30 -19.56 -2.63
N ILE A 121 -5.27 -18.30 -3.06
CA ILE A 121 -4.05 -17.53 -3.31
C ILE A 121 -4.09 -16.31 -2.41
N MET A 122 -3.10 -16.19 -1.52
CA MET A 122 -2.87 -14.98 -0.73
C MET A 122 -1.71 -14.20 -1.35
N ASP A 123 -2.01 -13.09 -1.99
CA ASP A 123 -1.04 -12.14 -2.53
C ASP A 123 -0.67 -11.10 -1.47
N TYR A 124 0.61 -10.93 -1.20
CA TYR A 124 1.18 -9.79 -0.49
C TYR A 124 1.63 -8.75 -1.51
N ARG A 125 1.34 -7.47 -1.27
CA ARG A 125 1.90 -6.37 -2.04
C ARG A 125 2.29 -5.20 -1.14
N LEU A 126 3.50 -4.72 -1.30
CA LEU A 126 4.02 -3.51 -0.67
C LEU A 126 4.32 -2.48 -1.75
N GLU A 127 3.75 -1.29 -1.62
CA GLU A 127 3.95 -0.15 -2.50
C GLU A 127 4.54 1.01 -1.70
N ILE A 128 5.69 1.50 -2.15
CA ILE A 128 6.39 2.67 -1.57
C ILE A 128 6.70 3.61 -2.71
N LEU A 129 6.14 4.82 -2.69
CA LEU A 129 6.37 5.83 -3.73
C LEU A 129 6.84 7.16 -3.14
N PRO A 130 7.87 7.80 -3.73
CA PRO A 130 8.78 7.27 -4.77
C PRO A 130 9.66 6.12 -4.25
N ILE A 131 10.33 5.36 -5.13
CA ILE A 131 11.20 4.23 -4.75
C ILE A 131 12.67 4.67 -4.67
N PHE A 132 13.27 4.63 -3.48
CA PHE A 132 14.71 4.92 -3.26
C PHE A 132 15.47 3.79 -2.53
N ILE A 133 14.76 2.75 -2.09
CA ILE A 133 15.33 1.55 -1.47
C ILE A 133 14.87 0.29 -2.20
N LYS A 134 15.62 -0.79 -2.04
CA LYS A 134 15.21 -2.12 -2.50
C LYS A 134 14.37 -2.78 -1.40
N PHE A 135 13.28 -3.42 -1.78
CA PHE A 135 12.42 -4.17 -0.87
C PHE A 135 11.63 -5.21 -1.65
N ASP A 136 11.13 -6.23 -0.96
CA ASP A 136 10.24 -7.23 -1.54
C ASP A 136 8.84 -6.62 -1.68
N SER A 137 8.51 -6.17 -2.89
CA SER A 137 7.23 -5.50 -3.18
C SER A 137 6.07 -6.46 -3.38
N HIS A 138 6.34 -7.74 -3.60
CA HIS A 138 5.33 -8.75 -3.84
C HIS A 138 5.80 -10.12 -3.37
N ASP A 139 4.86 -10.90 -2.83
CA ASP A 139 5.03 -12.34 -2.59
C ASP A 139 3.66 -13.02 -2.66
N GLN A 140 3.64 -14.34 -2.81
CA GLN A 140 2.41 -15.12 -2.92
C GLN A 140 2.48 -16.40 -2.10
N LEU A 141 1.40 -16.70 -1.39
CA LEU A 141 1.19 -17.99 -0.73
C LEU A 141 0.05 -18.75 -1.43
N VAL A 142 0.37 -19.95 -1.90
CA VAL A 142 -0.61 -20.89 -2.48
C VAL A 142 -1.09 -21.85 -1.40
N ILE A 143 -2.40 -21.92 -1.22
CA ILE A 143 -3.06 -22.65 -0.12
C ILE A 143 -4.02 -23.68 -0.73
N PRO A 144 -3.70 -24.99 -0.64
CA PRO A 144 -4.61 -26.03 -1.11
C PRO A 144 -5.94 -25.96 -0.37
N ILE A 145 -7.06 -25.89 -1.10
CA ILE A 145 -8.40 -25.72 -0.49
C ILE A 145 -8.79 -26.92 0.37
N ASP A 146 -8.39 -28.12 -0.05
CA ASP A 146 -8.77 -29.36 0.64
C ASP A 146 -7.95 -29.65 1.91
N ASN A 147 -6.75 -29.08 2.03
CA ASN A 147 -5.87 -29.31 3.18
C ASN A 147 -5.06 -28.06 3.55
N PRO A 148 -5.74 -27.00 4.03
CA PRO A 148 -5.07 -25.75 4.39
C PRO A 148 -4.27 -25.93 5.68
N ARG A 149 -2.99 -25.54 5.63
CA ARG A 149 -2.09 -25.52 6.79
C ARG A 149 -2.16 -24.16 7.48
N GLU A 150 -3.10 -24.02 8.42
CA GLU A 150 -3.35 -22.75 9.12
C GLU A 150 -2.13 -22.19 9.86
N ASP A 151 -1.30 -23.07 10.44
CA ASP A 151 -0.03 -22.72 11.08
C ASP A 151 0.94 -22.05 10.09
N ALA A 152 1.03 -22.59 8.88
CA ALA A 152 1.88 -22.04 7.83
C ALA A 152 1.34 -20.70 7.30
N ILE A 153 0.02 -20.56 7.16
CA ILE A 153 -0.63 -19.31 6.75
C ILE A 153 -0.36 -18.21 7.79
N ALA A 154 -0.55 -18.53 9.07
CA ALA A 154 -0.25 -17.66 10.19
C ALA A 154 1.21 -17.18 10.16
N ALA A 155 2.16 -18.12 10.10
CA ALA A 155 3.59 -17.82 10.07
C ALA A 155 3.98 -16.94 8.88
N TRP A 156 3.43 -17.22 7.69
CA TRP A 156 3.68 -16.41 6.50
C TRP A 156 3.17 -14.98 6.67
N ILE A 157 1.96 -14.78 7.21
CA ILE A 157 1.43 -13.43 7.50
C ILE A 157 2.33 -12.69 8.50
N ASP A 158 2.74 -13.38 9.56
CA ASP A 158 3.62 -12.82 10.60
C ASP A 158 4.96 -12.37 9.98
N ASP A 159 5.56 -13.20 9.12
CA ASP A 159 6.78 -12.87 8.39
C ASP A 159 6.60 -11.65 7.48
N LYS A 160 5.45 -11.50 6.81
CA LYS A 160 5.15 -10.33 5.97
C LYS A 160 4.98 -9.05 6.76
N LEU A 161 4.34 -9.09 7.93
CA LEU A 161 4.21 -7.92 8.81
C LEU A 161 5.56 -7.51 9.40
N VAL A 162 6.39 -8.48 9.79
CA VAL A 162 7.77 -8.22 10.25
C VAL A 162 8.64 -7.66 9.12
N GLY A 163 8.54 -8.23 7.92
CA GLY A 163 9.24 -7.74 6.72
C GLY A 163 8.86 -6.30 6.40
N PHE A 164 7.56 -5.98 6.39
CA PHE A 164 7.07 -4.62 6.23
C PHE A 164 7.64 -3.67 7.29
N THR A 165 7.66 -4.09 8.57
CA THR A 165 8.20 -3.28 9.67
C THR A 165 9.66 -2.91 9.41
N ARG A 166 10.50 -3.88 8.99
CA ARG A 166 11.91 -3.63 8.67
C ARG A 166 12.06 -2.62 7.53
N THR A 167 11.35 -2.83 6.43
CA THR A 167 11.35 -1.93 5.27
C THR A 167 10.87 -0.53 5.65
N TYR A 168 9.81 -0.43 6.46
CA TYR A 168 9.28 0.84 6.93
C TYR A 168 10.31 1.64 7.72
N PHE A 169 11.05 0.98 8.62
CA PHE A 169 12.11 1.67 9.36
C PHE A 169 13.30 2.07 8.48
N GLU A 170 13.60 1.31 7.43
CA GLU A 170 14.65 1.67 6.46
C GLU A 170 14.37 3.01 5.73
N LEU A 171 13.09 3.39 5.60
CA LEU A 171 12.69 4.70 5.07
C LEU A 171 13.21 5.85 5.92
N TYR A 172 13.33 5.68 7.24
CA TYR A 172 13.86 6.71 8.13
C TYR A 172 15.38 6.90 8.00
N PHE A 173 16.08 5.85 7.58
CA PHE A 173 17.54 5.89 7.41
C PHE A 173 17.96 6.31 6.00
N THR A 174 17.01 6.38 5.07
CA THR A 174 17.27 6.74 3.68
C THR A 174 17.11 8.24 3.46
N LYS A 175 18.24 8.92 3.22
CA LYS A 175 18.33 10.38 3.07
C LYS A 175 17.33 10.97 2.07
N GLN A 176 17.02 10.25 1.00
CA GLN A 176 16.12 10.69 -0.06
C GLN A 176 14.68 10.90 0.43
N TYR A 177 14.20 10.06 1.36
CA TYR A 177 12.88 10.23 1.99
C TYR A 177 12.87 11.32 3.06
N GLN A 178 14.03 11.64 3.63
CA GLN A 178 14.16 12.54 4.77
C GLN A 178 14.58 13.98 4.40
N LYS A 179 14.78 14.31 3.11
CA LYS A 179 15.38 15.58 2.67
C LYS A 179 14.73 16.82 3.28
N GLU A 180 13.41 16.80 3.46
CA GLU A 180 12.61 17.91 4.02
C GLU A 180 12.31 17.75 5.52
N SER A 181 12.66 16.61 6.10
CA SER A 181 12.28 16.19 7.45
C SER A 181 13.43 16.23 8.46
N PHE A 182 14.61 16.72 8.08
CA PHE A 182 15.71 16.87 9.02
C PHE A 182 15.58 18.14 9.86
N GLU A 183 15.75 17.99 11.17
CA GLU A 183 15.79 19.07 12.15
C GLU A 183 17.18 19.17 12.78
N MET A 184 17.49 20.34 13.33
CA MET A 184 18.69 20.56 14.12
C MET A 184 18.32 20.51 15.61
N ASP A 185 19.01 19.69 16.39
CA ASP A 185 18.95 19.75 17.86
C ASP A 185 19.73 21.00 18.30
N PRO A 186 19.07 22.00 18.93
CA PRO A 186 19.73 23.27 19.23
C PRO A 186 20.75 23.17 20.37
N VAL A 187 20.71 22.10 21.18
CA VAL A 187 21.66 21.89 22.28
C VAL A 187 22.87 21.11 21.79
N MET A 188 22.63 20.02 21.04
CA MET A 188 23.70 19.15 20.55
C MET A 188 24.34 19.64 19.25
N ASN A 189 23.69 20.58 18.55
CA ASN A 189 24.07 21.07 17.23
C ASN A 189 24.28 19.95 16.19
N ILE A 190 23.41 18.94 16.23
CA ILE A 190 23.40 17.83 15.27
C ILE A 190 22.12 17.86 14.43
N ARG A 191 22.23 17.39 13.19
CA ARG A 191 21.11 17.26 12.27
C ARG A 191 20.59 15.83 12.30
N PHE A 192 19.30 15.64 12.54
CA PHE A 192 18.68 14.34 12.67
C PHE A 192 17.29 14.31 12.01
N PRO A 193 16.79 13.16 11.54
CA PRO A 193 15.42 13.04 11.04
C PRO A 193 14.43 13.37 12.16
N ARG A 194 13.43 14.22 11.89
CA ARG A 194 12.41 14.64 12.88
C ARG A 194 11.69 13.43 13.52
N ALA A 195 11.56 12.34 12.78
CA ALA A 195 11.01 11.07 13.27
C ALA A 195 11.77 10.47 14.46
N PHE A 196 13.04 10.82 14.64
CA PHE A 196 13.88 10.38 15.75
C PHE A 196 13.91 11.38 16.91
N ALA A 197 13.05 12.40 16.91
CA ALA A 197 12.96 13.33 18.03
C ALA A 197 12.49 12.59 19.30
N ALA A 198 13.32 12.62 20.34
CA ALA A 198 12.98 12.12 21.66
C ALA A 198 11.99 13.04 22.40
N GLY A 199 11.82 14.27 21.94
CA GLY A 199 10.83 15.20 22.42
C GLY A 199 10.86 16.54 21.69
N ASN A 200 9.92 17.42 22.02
CA ASN A 200 9.83 18.76 21.46
C ASN A 200 9.44 19.79 22.51
N LYS A 201 9.78 21.06 22.26
CA LYS A 201 9.43 22.19 23.13
C LYS A 201 9.04 23.40 22.30
N LYS A 202 7.91 24.03 22.64
CA LYS A 202 7.55 25.33 22.10
C LYS A 202 8.23 26.45 22.91
N TYR A 203 9.01 27.30 22.25
CA TYR A 203 9.64 28.47 22.84
C TYR A 203 9.63 29.64 21.85
N GLN A 204 9.22 30.83 22.31
CA GLN A 204 9.07 32.03 21.46
C GLN A 204 8.29 31.80 20.16
N GLY A 205 7.20 31.02 20.23
CA GLY A 205 6.34 30.74 19.07
C GLY A 205 6.86 29.66 18.11
N ARG A 206 8.09 29.17 18.25
CA ARG A 206 8.66 28.07 17.46
C ARG A 206 8.69 26.77 18.24
N THR A 207 8.41 25.65 17.58
CA THR A 207 8.61 24.30 18.14
C THR A 207 10.02 23.82 17.79
N TYR A 208 10.81 23.48 18.80
CA TYR A 208 12.13 22.88 18.69
C TYR A 208 12.03 21.38 18.92
N GLN A 209 12.80 20.62 18.15
CA GLN A 209 12.87 19.16 18.22
C GLN A 209 14.22 18.76 18.81
N PHE A 210 14.22 17.71 19.64
CA PHE A 210 15.40 17.27 20.37
C PHE A 210 15.68 15.81 20.09
N TYR A 211 16.93 15.49 19.77
CA TYR A 211 17.36 14.14 19.46
C TYR A 211 17.38 13.25 20.71
N THR A 212 17.62 13.84 21.88
CA THR A 212 17.72 13.12 23.16
C THR A 212 16.84 13.77 24.23
N LYS A 213 16.49 13.02 25.29
CA LYS A 213 15.73 13.59 26.41
C LYS A 213 16.61 14.56 27.21
N GLU A 214 17.90 14.31 27.23
CA GLU A 214 18.92 15.10 27.90
C GLU A 214 19.07 16.48 27.24
N SER A 215 19.07 16.54 25.90
CA SER A 215 19.07 17.82 25.18
C SER A 215 17.79 18.61 25.39
N LEU A 216 16.62 17.95 25.40
CA LEU A 216 15.36 18.60 25.79
C LEU A 216 15.43 19.18 27.21
N GLN A 217 15.89 18.41 28.19
CA GLN A 217 15.99 18.86 29.58
C GLN A 217 16.99 20.01 29.75
N ALA A 218 18.12 19.99 29.04
CA ALA A 218 19.08 21.08 29.03
C ALA A 218 18.45 22.37 28.46
N PHE A 219 17.76 22.23 27.32
CA PHE A 219 17.05 23.35 26.71
C PHE A 219 15.97 23.92 27.62
N GLU A 220 15.20 23.09 28.33
CA GLU A 220 14.17 23.57 29.25
C GLU A 220 14.72 24.37 30.43
N LYS A 221 15.96 24.09 30.87
CA LYS A 221 16.62 24.83 31.95
C LYS A 221 17.09 26.22 31.51
N ALA A 222 17.59 26.34 30.29
CA ALA A 222 18.14 27.60 29.78
C ALA A 222 17.87 27.79 28.28
N PRO A 223 16.61 27.98 27.84
CA PRO A 223 16.28 28.02 26.40
C PRO A 223 17.05 29.10 25.65
N SER A 224 17.21 30.28 26.26
CA SER A 224 17.88 31.44 25.67
C SER A 224 19.37 31.23 25.38
N GLU A 225 20.01 30.22 25.96
CA GLU A 225 21.42 29.88 25.66
C GLU A 225 21.57 29.15 24.32
N TYR A 226 20.49 28.50 23.85
CA TYR A 226 20.52 27.62 22.66
C TYR A 226 19.77 28.18 21.47
N VAL A 227 18.97 29.24 21.66
CA VAL A 227 18.30 29.93 20.57
C VAL A 227 18.84 31.33 20.43
N GLU A 228 19.48 31.60 19.28
CA GLU A 228 19.84 32.95 18.90
C GLU A 228 18.58 33.83 18.91
N THR A 229 18.59 34.86 19.74
CA THR A 229 17.60 35.92 19.71
C THR A 229 17.73 36.61 18.35
N ARG A 230 16.86 36.26 17.40
CA ARG A 230 16.69 37.07 16.19
C ARG A 230 16.17 38.43 16.64
N VAL A 231 17.07 39.37 16.89
CA VAL A 231 16.75 40.79 16.95
C VAL A 231 16.32 41.14 15.54
N VAL A 232 15.01 41.12 15.30
CA VAL A 232 14.43 41.68 14.09
C VAL A 232 14.61 43.18 14.21
N THR A 233 15.75 43.68 13.74
CA THR A 233 15.94 45.10 13.52
C THR A 233 15.01 45.47 12.36
N THR A 234 13.80 45.91 12.67
CA THR A 234 12.92 46.56 11.73
C THR A 234 13.63 47.82 11.24
N ALA A 235 14.32 47.70 10.10
CA ALA A 235 14.80 48.85 9.36
C ALA A 235 13.57 49.65 8.93
N VAL A 236 13.32 50.75 9.65
CA VAL A 236 12.39 51.80 9.25
C VAL A 236 12.95 52.39 7.96
N CYS A 237 12.39 52.01 6.81
CA CYS A 237 12.62 52.71 5.56
C CYS A 237 11.99 54.10 5.68
N VAL A 238 12.81 55.08 6.09
CA VAL A 238 12.48 56.50 5.92
C VAL A 238 12.58 56.81 4.43
N ASN A 239 11.45 57.25 3.88
CA ASN A 239 11.34 57.80 2.53
C ASN A 239 12.41 58.87 2.27
N ALA A 240 13.15 58.73 1.18
CA ALA A 240 13.76 59.86 0.49
C ALA A 240 13.39 59.75 -0.99
N ARG A 241 12.39 60.56 -1.37
CA ARG A 241 12.21 61.06 -2.73
C ARG A 241 13.53 61.69 -3.17
N ASN A 242 13.95 61.39 -4.39
CA ASN A 242 14.50 62.41 -5.28
C ASN A 242 14.08 62.05 -6.70
N ASP A 243 13.24 62.94 -7.25
CA ASP A 243 13.03 63.11 -8.66
C ASP A 243 14.37 63.43 -9.34
N GLU A 244 14.65 62.82 -10.49
CA GLU A 244 15.22 63.55 -11.61
C GLU A 244 14.98 62.79 -12.92
N ALA A 245 14.33 63.48 -13.83
CA ALA A 245 14.04 63.09 -15.19
C ALA A 245 15.31 63.12 -16.05
N ASN A 246 15.43 62.21 -17.02
CA ASN A 246 15.85 62.58 -18.37
C ASN A 246 15.60 61.48 -19.41
N ASP A 247 14.76 61.84 -20.38
CA ASP A 247 14.87 61.64 -21.84
C ASP A 247 15.51 60.35 -22.42
N ASN A 248 14.62 59.50 -22.94
CA ASN A 248 14.54 58.87 -24.30
C ASN A 248 15.53 59.33 -25.41
N PRO A 249 15.66 58.66 -26.59
CA PRO A 249 15.08 57.38 -27.06
C PRO A 249 15.99 56.51 -28.00
N LEU A 250 15.42 55.40 -28.52
CA LEU A 250 15.73 54.65 -29.76
C LEU A 250 17.08 53.89 -29.89
N ASP A 251 17.02 52.57 -30.06
CA ASP A 251 17.63 51.93 -31.24
C ASP A 251 16.91 50.62 -31.63
N GLU A 252 16.81 50.42 -32.93
CA GLU A 252 16.16 49.35 -33.67
C GLU A 252 17.03 48.08 -33.75
N GLY A 253 16.43 46.95 -34.14
CA GLY A 253 17.14 46.01 -35.02
C GLY A 253 17.25 44.54 -34.59
N ARG A 254 16.29 43.75 -35.08
CA ARG A 254 16.43 42.43 -35.76
C ARG A 254 17.55 41.46 -35.31
N LEU A 255 17.16 40.26 -34.87
CA LEU A 255 16.98 39.06 -35.72
C LEU A 255 16.26 37.95 -34.94
#